data_AF-Q737D4-F1
#
_entry.id   AF-Q737D4-F1
#
_cell.length_a   1.000
_cell.length_b   1.000
_cell.length_c   1.000
_cell.angle_alpha   90.00
_cell.angle_beta   90.00
_cell.angle_gamma   90.00
#
_symmetry.space_group_name_H-M   'P 1'
#
loop_
_entity.id
_entity.type
_entity.pdbx_description
1 polymer ?
#
loop_
_entity_poly.entity_id
_entity_poly.type
_entity_poly.pdbx_seq_one_letter_code
_entity_poly.pdbx_strand_id
1 'polypeptide(L)'
;MKERCENYFALFFHAVIAQLSELGERVPKGSYQILGITGPTILIIPEYNVVVAKMYNKRYNYGGDNYLYYLREFSNLVADTFRNGNRA
;
A
#
# COMPACT_ATOMS: atom_id res chain seq x y z
N MET A 1 34.22 2.03 4.33
CA MET A 1 33.22 1.97 3.25
C MET A 1 31.89 2.45 3.81
N LYS A 2 31.58 3.75 3.67
CA LYS A 2 30.30 4.34 4.12
C LYS A 2 29.34 4.24 2.94
N GLU A 3 28.66 3.11 2.79
CA GLU A 3 27.54 3.03 1.86
C GLU A 3 26.48 4.02 2.34
N ARG A 4 26.40 5.12 1.60
CA ARG A 4 25.44 6.20 1.78
C ARG A 4 24.06 5.61 1.50
N CYS A 5 23.22 5.51 2.54
CA CYS A 5 21.79 5.24 2.43
C CYS A 5 21.11 6.39 1.65
N GLU A 6 21.34 6.44 0.35
CA GLU A 6 20.88 7.53 -0.52
C GLU A 6 19.70 7.17 -1.43
N ASN A 7 19.10 6.00 -1.19
CA ASN A 7 17.79 5.72 -1.73
C ASN A 7 16.75 6.25 -0.74
N TYR A 8 16.79 7.57 -0.57
CA TYR A 8 15.79 8.34 0.13
C TYR A 8 14.42 7.94 -0.43
N PHE A 9 13.57 7.53 0.49
CA PHE A 9 12.17 7.20 0.32
C PHE A 9 11.42 8.39 -0.28
N ALA A 10 11.53 8.57 -1.60
CA ALA A 10 10.80 9.57 -2.34
C ALA A 10 9.36 9.09 -2.51
N LEU A 11 8.54 9.30 -1.47
CA LEU A 11 7.10 9.27 -1.58
C LEU A 11 6.68 10.47 -2.43
N PHE A 12 6.50 10.26 -3.73
CA PHE A 12 5.73 11.21 -4.51
C PHE A 12 4.26 11.08 -4.08
N PHE A 13 3.71 12.15 -3.50
CA PHE A 13 2.31 12.21 -3.10
C PHE A 13 1.43 12.22 -4.37
N HIS A 14 0.91 11.05 -4.73
CA HIS A 14 -0.40 10.97 -5.37
C HIS A 14 -1.35 10.41 -4.31
N ALA A 15 -1.99 11.31 -3.56
CA ALA A 15 -3.09 10.92 -2.69
C ALA A 15 -4.29 10.58 -3.59
N VAL A 16 -4.30 9.36 -4.11
CA VAL A 16 -5.43 8.86 -4.88
C VAL A 16 -6.52 8.54 -3.87
N ILE A 17 -7.49 9.45 -3.75
CA ILE A 17 -8.76 9.15 -3.12
C ILE A 17 -9.31 7.91 -3.84
N ALA A 18 -9.88 6.97 -3.08
CA ALA A 18 -10.36 5.64 -3.50
C ALA A 18 -11.27 5.58 -4.75
N GLN A 19 -11.55 6.71 -5.39
CA GLN A 19 -12.30 6.85 -6.64
C GLN A 19 -11.60 6.25 -7.86
N LEU A 20 -10.28 5.98 -7.84
CA LEU A 20 -9.56 5.34 -8.96
C LEU A 20 -8.73 4.12 -8.53
N SER A 21 -9.44 3.01 -8.31
CA SER A 21 -9.04 1.65 -8.73
C SER A 21 -7.83 0.93 -8.08
N GLU A 22 -7.07 1.52 -7.16
CA GLU A 22 -5.87 0.86 -6.59
C GLU A 22 -6.11 0.09 -5.28
N LEU A 23 -7.12 0.47 -4.51
CA LEU A 23 -7.54 -0.23 -3.31
C LEU A 23 -8.45 -1.40 -3.65
N GLY A 24 -8.29 -2.50 -2.93
CA GLY A 24 -9.14 -3.66 -3.00
C GLY A 24 -10.54 -3.39 -2.45
N GLU A 25 -11.53 -4.11 -2.96
CA GLU A 25 -12.95 -3.93 -2.62
C GLU A 25 -13.29 -4.20 -1.14
N ARG A 26 -12.44 -4.95 -0.43
CA ARG A 26 -12.65 -5.30 0.99
C ARG A 26 -12.09 -4.24 1.95
N VAL A 27 -11.39 -3.24 1.42
CA VAL A 27 -10.83 -2.15 2.21
C VAL A 27 -11.94 -1.18 2.62
N PRO A 28 -12.05 -0.81 3.90
CA PRO A 28 -13.03 0.18 4.37
C PRO A 28 -12.99 1.52 3.63
N LYS A 29 -14.16 2.14 3.49
CA LYS A 29 -14.27 3.50 2.94
C LYS A 29 -13.49 4.50 3.82
N GLY A 30 -12.87 5.48 3.19
CA GLY A 30 -12.03 6.47 3.88
C GLY A 30 -10.58 6.00 4.11
N SER A 31 -10.23 4.77 3.72
CA SER A 31 -8.85 4.32 3.63
C SER A 31 -8.14 4.98 2.46
N TYR A 32 -6.82 5.12 2.56
CA TYR A 32 -5.98 5.73 1.53
C TYR A 32 -4.62 5.04 1.46
N GLN A 33 -4.04 5.06 0.26
CA GLN A 33 -2.76 4.41 -0.02
C GLN A 33 -1.81 5.41 -0.67
N ILE A 34 -0.54 5.36 -0.26
CA ILE A 34 0.56 6.13 -0.85
C ILE A 34 1.45 5.13 -1.59
N LEU A 35 1.72 5.39 -2.86
CA LEU A 35 2.55 4.55 -3.72
C LEU A 35 3.91 5.21 -3.98
N GLY A 36 4.99 4.47 -3.77
CA GLY A 36 6.32 4.85 -4.20
C GLY A 36 6.61 4.32 -5.60
N ILE A 37 7.41 5.08 -6.35
CA ILE A 37 7.78 4.80 -7.76
C ILE A 37 8.41 3.39 -7.94
N THR A 38 9.07 2.86 -6.91
CA THR A 38 9.77 1.56 -6.95
C THR A 38 9.00 0.40 -6.31
N GLY A 39 7.69 0.56 -6.07
CA GLY A 39 6.83 -0.45 -5.45
C GLY A 39 6.69 -0.45 -3.91
N PRO A 40 7.35 0.41 -3.10
CA PRO A 40 6.97 0.54 -1.70
C PRO A 40 5.61 1.21 -1.60
N THR A 41 4.82 0.86 -0.59
CA THR A 41 3.50 1.49 -0.36
C THR A 41 3.18 1.60 1.11
N ILE A 42 2.45 2.67 1.47
CA ILE A 42 1.86 2.84 2.79
C ILE A 42 0.35 2.79 2.62
N LEU A 43 -0.31 1.89 3.34
CA LEU A 43 -1.77 1.78 3.41
C LEU A 43 -2.24 2.22 4.79
N ILE A 44 -3.23 3.11 4.82
CA ILE A 44 -3.85 3.62 6.04
C ILE A 44 -5.31 3.22 6.04
N ILE A 45 -5.74 2.50 7.08
CA ILE A 45 -7.12 2.06 7.29
C ILE A 45 -7.63 2.64 8.62
N PRO A 46 -8.27 3.82 8.60
CA PRO A 46 -8.74 4.48 9.82
C PRO A 46 -9.72 3.63 10.63
N GLU A 47 -10.62 2.91 9.97
CA GLU A 47 -11.62 2.04 10.62
C GLU A 47 -10.97 0.97 11.51
N TYR A 48 -9.79 0.49 11.14
CA TYR A 48 -9.07 -0.54 11.87
C TYR A 48 -7.95 0.03 12.76
N ASN A 49 -7.76 1.36 12.79
CA ASN A 49 -6.64 2.02 13.47
C ASN A 49 -5.27 1.41 13.11
N VAL A 50 -5.07 1.14 11.81
CA VAL A 50 -3.87 0.45 11.31
C VAL A 50 -3.20 1.25 10.20
N VAL A 51 -1.86 1.27 10.26
CA VAL A 51 -0.98 1.73 9.19
C VAL A 51 -0.07 0.57 8.81
N VAL A 52 -0.04 0.21 7.52
CA VAL A 52 0.80 -0.87 7.00
C VAL A 52 1.79 -0.30 5.99
N ALA A 53 3.07 -0.62 6.17
CA ALA A 53 4.11 -0.33 5.21
C ALA A 53 4.53 -1.62 4.49
N LYS A 54 4.48 -1.61 3.16
CA LYS A 54 5.11 -2.62 2.32
C LYS A 54 6.37 -2.03 1.72
N MET A 55 7.52 -2.54 2.13
CA MET A 55 8.84 -2.10 1.65
C MET A 55 9.46 -3.14 0.72
N TYR A 56 8.83 -3.35 -0.44
CA TYR A 56 9.34 -4.25 -1.46
C TYR A 56 9.90 -3.44 -2.63
N ASN A 57 11.22 -3.24 -2.65
CA ASN A 57 11.93 -2.40 -3.61
C ASN A 57 12.53 -3.24 -4.73
N LYS A 58 11.77 -3.47 -5.80
CA LYS A 58 12.32 -4.03 -7.03
C LYS A 58 11.60 -3.42 -8.22
N ARG A 59 12.40 -2.88 -9.15
CA ARG A 59 11.87 -2.27 -10.37
C ARG A 59 11.15 -3.36 -11.17
N TYR A 60 9.96 -3.05 -11.70
CA TYR A 60 9.11 -4.01 -12.45
C TYR A 60 8.53 -5.16 -11.60
N ASN A 61 8.23 -4.90 -10.32
CA ASN A 61 7.74 -5.89 -9.36
C ASN A 61 6.51 -6.71 -9.74
N TYR A 62 5.71 -6.21 -10.68
CA TYR A 62 4.37 -6.74 -10.94
C TYR A 62 4.12 -7.13 -12.39
N GLY A 63 5.19 -7.45 -13.14
CA GLY A 63 5.12 -8.10 -14.46
C GLY A 63 3.99 -7.57 -15.36
N GLY A 64 4.20 -6.43 -16.01
CA GLY A 64 3.25 -5.87 -16.98
C GLY A 64 1.91 -5.44 -16.37
N ASP A 65 0.81 -5.83 -17.03
CA ASP A 65 -0.56 -5.30 -16.83
C ASP A 65 -1.20 -5.64 -15.47
N ASN A 66 -0.56 -6.49 -14.65
CA ASN A 66 -1.13 -6.98 -13.39
C ASN A 66 -0.86 -6.08 -12.17
N TYR A 67 -0.25 -4.91 -12.36
CA TYR A 67 0.10 -3.98 -11.28
C TYR A 67 -1.07 -3.68 -10.33
N LEU A 68 -2.22 -3.30 -10.90
CA LEU A 68 -3.42 -2.96 -10.12
C LEU A 68 -4.00 -4.16 -9.37
N TYR A 69 -3.95 -5.35 -9.98
CA TYR A 69 -4.41 -6.59 -9.33
C TYR A 69 -3.65 -6.82 -8.03
N TYR A 70 -2.32 -6.73 -8.06
CA TYR A 70 -1.52 -6.99 -6.86
C TYR A 70 -1.61 -5.89 -5.80
N LEU A 71 -1.85 -4.63 -6.19
CA LEU A 71 -2.14 -3.57 -5.22
C LEU A 71 -3.46 -3.83 -4.49
N ARG A 72 -4.50 -4.22 -5.25
CA ARG A 72 -5.80 -4.59 -4.67
C ARG A 72 -5.67 -5.79 -3.75
N GLU A 73 -5.01 -6.84 -4.19
CA GLU A 73 -4.83 -8.04 -3.38
C GLU A 73 -4.01 -7.79 -2.10
N PHE A 74 -2.95 -6.98 -2.18
CA PHE A 74 -2.22 -6.56 -0.98
C PHE A 74 -3.14 -5.85 0.02
N SER A 75 -3.89 -4.84 -0.43
CA SER A 75 -4.77 -4.07 0.46
C SER A 75 -5.94 -4.89 1.00
N ASN A 76 -6.49 -5.81 0.19
CA ASN A 76 -7.50 -6.78 0.60
C ASN A 76 -6.98 -7.72 1.69
N LEU A 77 -5.78 -8.28 1.55
CA LEU A 77 -5.15 -9.14 2.56
C LEU A 77 -4.94 -8.40 3.88
N VAL A 78 -4.52 -7.14 3.83
CA VAL A 78 -4.42 -6.29 5.02
C VAL A 78 -5.79 -6.12 5.67
N ALA A 79 -6.82 -5.78 4.88
CA ALA A 79 -8.16 -5.61 5.40
C ALA A 79 -8.68 -6.91 6.06
N ASP A 80 -8.54 -8.05 5.40
CA ASP A 80 -8.97 -9.36 5.92
C ASP A 80 -8.24 -9.72 7.22
N THR A 81 -6.96 -9.35 7.34
CA THR A 81 -6.14 -9.61 8.54
C THR A 81 -6.65 -8.81 9.75
N PHE A 82 -7.01 -7.54 9.56
CA PHE A 82 -7.36 -6.64 10.67
C PHE A 82 -8.87 -6.48 10.89
N ARG A 83 -9.73 -6.95 9.98
CA ARG A 83 -11.20 -6.86 10.07
C ARG A 83 -11.77 -7.41 11.38
N ASN A 84 -11.12 -8.39 12.00
CA ASN A 84 -11.54 -9.02 13.26
C ASN A 84 -10.67 -8.63 14.47
N GLY A 85 -9.67 -7.76 14.29
CA GLY A 85 -8.67 -7.42 15.31
C GLY A 85 -9.18 -6.52 16.45
N ASN A 86 -10.34 -5.89 16.31
CA ASN A 86 -10.95 -5.03 17.31
C ASN A 86 -11.79 -5.78 18.37
N ARG A 87 -11.43 -7.04 18.69
CA ARG A 87 -12.02 -7.82 19.79
C ARG A 87 -11.07 -7.91 20.99
N ALA A 88 -10.45 -6.79 21.37
CA ALA A 88 -9.67 -6.66 22.59
C ALA A 88 -10.36 -5.71 23.56
#